data_AF-A0A7K2KP39-F1
#
_entry.id   AF-A0A7K2KP39-F1
#
_cell.length_a   1.000
_cell.length_b   1.000
_cell.length_c   1.000
_cell.angle_alpha   90.00
_cell.angle_beta   90.00
_cell.angle_gamma   90.00
#
_symmetry.space_group_name_H-M   'P 1'
#
loop_
_entity.id
_entity.type
_entity.pdbx_description
1 polymer ?
#
loop_
_entity_poly.entity_id
_entity_poly.type
_entity_poly.pdbx_seq_one_letter_code
_entity_poly.pdbx_strand_id
1 'polypeptide(L)'
;ITVEYATDLYAPETVGRLLDRMLLLLECAATAPDSRVGAMALLHEDERALLTAWAGEPTAGPELGLDGLFAGQAARSPEATALVFEDQVVSYGELDVWSNRLARHLTGRGVRPGDLVGVHVERSPQMVAALLAVLKAGAGYTMLDPLFPVERLNGVLQQVAPAALVTQSHLPRLATEAVVVDLTADVAEVSGLPGTAVETGGSPESVACVMFTSGSTGLPKGVMASHRALAATFVGPDYLAFGPEQTFLQCSPVSWDAFALEVFGPLLHGGVCVLQPGQHTDPHLIAELVERHGVTSLQMSASLFNHMLD
;
A
#
# COMPACT_ATOMS: atom_id res chain seq x y z
N ILE A 1 -25.46 -45.20 -12.77
CA ILE A 1 -24.74 -44.31 -13.71
C ILE A 1 -23.34 -44.89 -13.86
N THR A 2 -22.89 -45.15 -15.09
CA THR A 2 -21.52 -45.61 -15.37
C THR A 2 -20.75 -44.43 -15.95
N VAL A 3 -19.48 -44.26 -15.57
CA VAL A 3 -18.68 -43.14 -16.02
C VAL A 3 -17.32 -43.64 -16.53
N GLU A 4 -16.92 -43.15 -17.69
CA GLU A 4 -15.61 -43.38 -18.28
C GLU A 4 -14.80 -42.09 -18.15
N TYR A 5 -13.56 -42.19 -17.67
CA TYR A 5 -12.71 -41.03 -17.43
C TYR A 5 -11.24 -41.33 -17.72
N ALA A 6 -10.50 -40.30 -18.12
CA ALA A 6 -9.06 -40.39 -18.34
C ALA A 6 -8.33 -40.41 -17.00
N THR A 7 -7.66 -41.52 -16.69
CA THR A 7 -6.89 -41.68 -15.44
C THR A 7 -5.69 -40.76 -15.33
N ASP A 8 -5.17 -40.28 -16.46
CA ASP A 8 -4.09 -39.31 -16.52
C ASP A 8 -4.53 -37.91 -16.07
N LEU A 9 -5.84 -37.64 -16.03
CA LEU A 9 -6.42 -36.37 -15.64
C LEU A 9 -7.22 -36.44 -14.33
N TYR A 10 -7.82 -37.59 -14.02
CA TYR A 10 -8.73 -37.73 -12.88
C TYR A 10 -8.39 -38.92 -12.00
N ALA A 11 -8.28 -38.64 -10.71
CA ALA A 11 -8.31 -39.64 -9.67
C ALA A 11 -9.76 -40.15 -9.45
N PRO A 12 -9.96 -41.43 -9.06
CA PRO A 12 -11.29 -41.99 -8.78
C PRO A 12 -12.13 -41.15 -7.81
N GLU A 13 -11.50 -40.53 -6.81
CA GLU A 13 -12.16 -39.71 -5.79
C GLU A 13 -12.74 -38.42 -6.38
N THR A 14 -12.04 -37.81 -7.35
CA THR A 14 -12.54 -36.63 -8.07
C THR A 14 -13.78 -36.98 -8.88
N VAL A 15 -13.76 -38.13 -9.55
CA VAL A 15 -14.89 -38.62 -10.34
C VAL A 15 -16.08 -38.98 -9.45
N GLY A 16 -15.83 -39.61 -8.29
CA GLY A 16 -16.84 -39.86 -7.27
C GLY A 16 -17.56 -38.58 -6.86
N ARG A 17 -16.81 -37.54 -6.46
CA ARG A 17 -17.39 -36.23 -6.11
C ARG A 17 -18.19 -35.61 -7.25
N LEU A 18 -17.72 -35.70 -8.50
CA LEU A 18 -18.48 -35.18 -9.65
C LEU A 18 -19.80 -35.92 -9.85
N LEU A 19 -19.83 -37.25 -9.67
CA LEU A 19 -21.06 -38.03 -9.72
C LEU A 19 -22.00 -37.66 -8.58
N ASP A 20 -21.50 -37.49 -7.35
CA ASP A 20 -22.30 -37.11 -6.20
C ASP A 20 -22.97 -35.74 -6.39
N ARG A 21 -22.24 -34.77 -6.97
CA ARG A 21 -22.80 -33.45 -7.33
C ARG A 21 -23.82 -33.53 -8.47
N MET A 22 -23.59 -34.41 -9.45
CA MET A 22 -24.54 -34.63 -10.55
C MET A 22 -25.84 -35.27 -10.03
N LEU A 23 -25.74 -36.22 -9.11
CA LEU A 23 -26.91 -36.82 -8.46
C LEU A 23 -27.70 -35.77 -7.68
N LEU A 24 -27.02 -34.93 -6.88
CA LEU A 24 -27.66 -33.82 -6.17
C LEU A 24 -28.44 -32.88 -7.11
N LEU A 25 -27.84 -32.55 -8.26
CA LEU A 25 -28.47 -31.70 -9.28
C LEU A 25 -29.73 -32.37 -9.86
N LEU A 26 -29.64 -33.67 -10.21
CA LEU A 26 -30.76 -34.43 -10.76
C LEU A 26 -31.90 -34.56 -9.73
N GLU A 27 -31.57 -34.74 -8.45
CA GLU A 27 -32.55 -34.76 -7.36
C GLU A 27 -33.25 -33.40 -7.21
N CYS A 28 -32.50 -32.30 -7.27
CA CYS A 28 -33.08 -30.94 -7.25
C CYS A 28 -34.04 -30.73 -8.43
N ALA A 29 -33.64 -31.12 -9.64
CA ALA A 29 -34.46 -30.99 -10.84
C ALA A 29 -35.73 -31.85 -10.77
N ALA A 30 -35.65 -33.05 -10.19
CA ALA A 30 -36.80 -33.94 -10.04
C ALA A 30 -37.80 -33.46 -8.98
N THR A 31 -37.31 -32.91 -7.87
CA THR A 31 -38.14 -32.48 -6.73
C THR A 31 -38.71 -31.07 -6.89
N ALA A 32 -38.05 -30.21 -7.66
CA ALA A 32 -38.48 -28.85 -7.91
C ALA A 32 -38.26 -28.45 -9.39
N PRO A 33 -39.04 -29.04 -10.33
CA PRO A 33 -38.79 -28.94 -11.78
C PRO A 33 -38.92 -27.53 -12.36
N ASP A 34 -39.70 -26.66 -11.72
CA ASP A 34 -39.84 -25.24 -12.13
C ASP A 34 -38.72 -24.33 -11.59
N SER A 35 -37.78 -24.89 -10.81
CA SER A 35 -36.63 -24.13 -10.30
C SER A 35 -35.70 -23.70 -11.43
N ARG A 36 -35.18 -22.48 -11.33
CA ARG A 36 -34.14 -22.01 -12.25
C ARG A 36 -32.89 -22.87 -12.07
N VAL A 37 -32.30 -23.34 -13.17
CA VAL A 37 -31.07 -24.16 -13.14
C VAL A 37 -29.96 -23.52 -12.30
N GLY A 38 -29.76 -22.20 -12.42
CA GLY A 38 -28.74 -21.48 -11.64
C GLY A 38 -28.99 -21.35 -10.13
N ALA A 39 -30.17 -21.78 -9.64
CA ALA A 39 -30.51 -21.81 -8.22
C ALA A 39 -30.40 -23.22 -7.61
N MET A 40 -30.14 -24.26 -8.42
CA MET A 40 -30.00 -25.62 -7.93
C MET A 40 -28.68 -25.81 -7.20
N ALA A 41 -28.70 -26.57 -6.10
CA ALA A 41 -27.49 -26.87 -5.34
C ALA A 41 -26.57 -27.78 -6.17
N LEU A 42 -25.32 -27.34 -6.36
CA LEU A 42 -24.26 -28.13 -7.00
C LEU A 42 -23.29 -28.75 -6.00
N LEU A 43 -23.10 -28.10 -4.85
CA LEU A 43 -22.19 -28.54 -3.80
C LEU A 43 -23.00 -29.09 -2.64
N HIS A 44 -22.51 -30.18 -2.07
CA HIS A 44 -22.99 -30.66 -0.78
C HIS A 44 -22.59 -29.70 0.35
N GLU A 45 -23.24 -29.83 1.51
CA GLU A 45 -23.07 -28.88 2.62
C GLU A 45 -21.65 -28.91 3.20
N ASP A 46 -21.04 -30.10 3.26
CA ASP A 46 -19.65 -30.28 3.65
C ASP A 46 -18.69 -29.60 2.66
N GLU A 47 -18.94 -29.72 1.36
CA GLU A 47 -18.16 -29.02 0.33
C GLU A 47 -18.33 -27.50 0.40
N ARG A 48 -19.54 -27.01 0.72
CA ARG A 48 -19.81 -25.59 0.94
C ARG A 48 -19.07 -25.08 2.17
N ALA A 49 -19.05 -25.83 3.26
CA ALA A 49 -18.34 -25.47 4.47
C ALA A 49 -16.82 -25.35 4.23
N LEU A 50 -16.25 -26.22 3.38
CA LEU A 50 -14.84 -26.14 2.99
C LEU A 50 -14.49 -24.82 2.25
N LEU A 51 -15.44 -24.21 1.54
CA LEU A 51 -15.21 -22.94 0.83
C LEU A 51 -15.02 -21.74 1.76
N THR A 52 -15.45 -21.83 3.02
CA THR A 52 -15.34 -20.75 3.99
C THR A 52 -14.43 -21.09 5.17
N ALA A 53 -14.07 -22.37 5.34
CA ALA A 53 -13.24 -22.84 6.46
C ALA A 53 -11.87 -22.14 6.56
N TRP A 54 -11.31 -21.65 5.45
CA TRP A 54 -10.03 -20.94 5.41
C TRP A 54 -10.14 -19.45 5.81
N ALA A 55 -11.34 -18.87 5.86
CA ALA A 55 -11.53 -17.43 6.04
C ALA A 55 -11.29 -16.96 7.49
N GLY A 56 -11.18 -17.88 8.45
CA GLY A 56 -10.98 -17.57 9.87
C GLY A 56 -12.17 -16.82 10.49
N GLU A 57 -11.99 -16.37 11.74
CA GLU A 57 -12.97 -15.51 12.42
C GLU A 57 -12.79 -14.05 12.00
N PRO A 58 -13.87 -13.29 11.78
CA PRO A 58 -13.79 -11.85 11.52
C PRO A 58 -13.10 -11.12 12.68
N THR A 59 -12.14 -10.25 12.36
CA THR A 59 -11.49 -9.37 13.33
C THR A 59 -12.01 -7.94 13.19
N ALA A 60 -11.97 -7.15 14.26
CA ALA A 60 -12.43 -5.75 14.26
C ALA A 60 -11.53 -4.80 13.43
N GLY A 61 -10.35 -5.26 13.01
CA GLY A 61 -9.33 -4.45 12.35
C GLY A 61 -8.69 -3.42 13.30
N PRO A 62 -7.69 -2.66 12.83
CA PRO A 62 -7.02 -1.64 13.64
C PRO A 62 -7.92 -0.43 13.92
N GLU A 63 -7.90 0.06 15.17
CA GLU A 63 -8.64 1.25 15.58
C GLU A 63 -7.95 2.57 15.16
N LEU A 64 -6.64 2.53 14.94
CA LEU A 64 -5.85 3.69 14.53
C LEU A 64 -5.52 3.61 13.03
N GLY A 65 -5.48 4.77 12.38
CA GLY A 65 -4.95 4.89 11.03
C GLY A 65 -3.42 4.88 10.99
N LEU A 66 -2.85 4.85 9.77
CA LEU A 66 -1.40 4.82 9.54
C LEU A 66 -0.65 5.98 10.23
N ASP A 67 -1.24 7.17 10.21
CA ASP A 67 -0.78 8.38 10.90
C ASP A 67 -0.65 8.18 12.42
N GLY A 68 -1.71 7.66 13.05
CA GLY A 68 -1.74 7.41 14.50
C GLY A 68 -0.84 6.26 14.92
N LEU A 69 -0.76 5.20 14.12
CA LEU A 69 0.14 4.07 14.34
C LEU A 69 1.61 4.52 14.27
N PHE A 70 1.97 5.30 13.25
CA PHE A 70 3.31 5.86 13.12
C PHE A 70 3.65 6.82 14.26
N ALA A 71 2.77 7.78 14.57
CA ALA A 71 3.00 8.73 15.67
C ALA A 71 3.17 8.01 17.02
N GLY A 72 2.37 6.96 17.26
CA GLY A 72 2.51 6.10 18.41
C GLY A 72 3.86 5.38 18.46
N GLN A 73 4.37 4.87 17.33
CA GLN A 73 5.70 4.27 17.25
C GLN A 73 6.81 5.31 17.47
N ALA A 74 6.72 6.48 16.84
CA ALA A 74 7.72 7.53 16.98
C ALA A 74 7.82 8.05 18.42
N ALA A 75 6.70 8.15 19.13
CA ALA A 75 6.68 8.51 20.55
C ALA A 75 7.31 7.43 21.45
N ARG A 76 7.21 6.14 21.08
CA ARG A 76 7.80 5.03 21.85
C ARG A 76 9.32 5.00 21.75
N SER A 77 9.88 5.28 20.57
CA SER A 77 11.30 5.12 20.28
C SER A 77 11.84 6.25 19.39
N PRO A 78 11.86 7.51 19.87
CA PRO A 78 12.21 8.66 19.04
C PRO A 78 13.64 8.61 18.50
N GLU A 79 14.58 8.08 19.27
CA GLU A 79 16.00 7.98 18.89
C GLU A 79 16.32 6.77 18.01
N ALA A 80 15.37 5.85 17.79
CA ALA A 80 15.60 4.70 16.94
C ALA A 80 15.66 5.12 15.47
N THR A 81 16.48 4.43 14.68
CA THR A 81 16.55 4.64 13.23
C THR A 81 15.23 4.27 12.57
N ALA A 82 14.66 5.19 11.80
CA ALA A 82 13.48 4.94 10.97
C ALA A 82 13.88 4.70 9.51
N LEU A 83 14.74 5.57 8.97
CA LEU A 83 15.13 5.55 7.56
C LEU A 83 16.65 5.54 7.39
N VAL A 84 17.10 4.84 6.37
CA VAL A 84 18.48 4.92 5.87
C VAL A 84 18.44 5.22 4.37
N PHE A 85 19.16 6.24 3.92
CA PHE A 85 19.26 6.61 2.52
C PHE A 85 20.66 7.16 2.23
N GLU A 86 21.44 6.42 1.43
CA GLU A 86 22.87 6.72 1.24
C GLU A 86 23.58 6.84 2.60
N ASP A 87 24.26 7.97 2.87
CA ASP A 87 24.92 8.26 4.14
C ASP A 87 23.98 8.88 5.19
N GLN A 88 22.71 9.09 4.87
CA GLN A 88 21.73 9.69 5.78
C GLN A 88 21.05 8.63 6.63
N VAL A 89 21.02 8.87 7.94
CA VAL A 89 20.25 8.11 8.92
C VAL A 89 19.25 9.05 9.56
N VAL A 90 17.96 8.74 9.47
CA VAL A 90 16.89 9.56 10.03
C VAL A 90 16.20 8.77 11.13
N SER A 91 16.14 9.35 12.32
CA SER A 91 15.43 8.77 13.46
C SER A 91 13.92 8.91 13.32
N TYR A 92 13.17 8.10 14.08
CA TYR A 92 11.72 8.22 14.17
C TYR A 92 11.28 9.62 14.65
N GLY A 93 11.98 10.20 15.61
CA GLY A 93 11.69 11.53 16.15
C GLY A 93 11.92 12.64 15.12
N GLU A 94 13.02 12.58 14.37
CA GLU A 94 13.29 13.54 13.29
C GLU A 94 12.25 13.44 12.17
N LEU A 95 11.89 12.21 11.77
CA LEU A 95 10.86 11.98 10.76
C LEU A 95 9.49 12.46 11.23
N ASP A 96 9.13 12.24 12.50
CA ASP A 96 7.88 12.71 13.08
C ASP A 96 7.82 14.25 13.12
N VAL A 97 8.88 14.90 13.59
CA VAL A 97 8.99 16.37 13.62
C VAL A 97 8.86 16.97 12.22
N TRP A 98 9.58 16.42 11.24
CA TRP A 98 9.56 16.94 9.88
C TRP A 98 8.20 16.75 9.21
N SER A 99 7.58 15.57 9.36
CA SER A 99 6.23 15.33 8.83
C SER A 99 5.16 16.17 9.53
N ASN A 100 5.30 16.45 10.84
CA ASN A 100 4.40 17.36 11.58
C ASN A 100 4.50 18.81 11.08
N ARG A 101 5.72 19.29 10.78
CA ARG A 101 5.94 20.62 10.20
C ARG A 101 5.29 20.74 8.83
N LEU A 102 5.54 19.76 7.96
CA LEU A 102 4.97 19.74 6.62
C LEU A 102 3.44 19.59 6.64
N ALA A 103 2.86 18.82 7.57
CA ALA A 103 1.42 18.74 7.76
C ALA A 103 0.80 20.10 8.13
N ARG A 104 1.45 20.86 9.01
CA ARG A 104 1.04 22.24 9.33
C ARG A 104 1.14 23.17 8.12
N HIS A 105 2.20 23.03 7.34
CA HIS A 105 2.34 23.81 6.11
C HIS A 105 1.20 23.48 5.13
N LEU A 106 0.93 22.20 4.85
CA LEU A 106 -0.17 21.76 3.99
C LEU A 106 -1.54 22.30 4.46
N THR A 107 -1.85 22.18 5.75
CA THR A 107 -3.12 22.69 6.30
C THR A 107 -3.20 24.22 6.23
N GLY A 108 -2.09 24.93 6.48
CA GLY A 108 -1.98 26.39 6.30
C GLY A 108 -2.13 26.83 4.84
N ARG A 109 -1.77 25.97 3.89
CA ARG A 109 -1.94 26.15 2.43
C ARG A 109 -3.32 25.76 1.91
N GLY A 110 -4.21 25.29 2.79
CA GLY A 110 -5.62 25.05 2.45
C GLY A 110 -6.05 23.59 2.42
N VAL A 111 -5.15 22.63 2.62
CA VAL A 111 -5.51 21.20 2.72
C VAL A 111 -6.41 20.97 3.93
N ARG A 112 -7.46 20.16 3.76
CA ARG A 112 -8.44 19.80 4.79
C ARG A 112 -8.56 18.26 4.90
N PRO A 113 -9.04 17.76 6.04
CA PRO A 113 -9.34 16.33 6.18
C PRO A 113 -10.32 15.86 5.10
N GLY A 114 -10.01 14.72 4.47
CA GLY A 114 -10.77 14.16 3.35
C GLY A 114 -10.33 14.62 1.96
N ASP A 115 -9.46 15.64 1.85
CA ASP A 115 -8.86 16.03 0.58
C ASP A 115 -7.88 14.96 0.07
N LEU A 116 -7.54 15.06 -1.22
CA LEU A 116 -6.44 14.32 -1.83
C LEU A 116 -5.26 15.24 -2.11
N VAL A 117 -4.05 14.74 -1.92
CA VAL A 117 -2.79 15.43 -2.22
C VAL A 117 -1.96 14.59 -3.19
N GLY A 118 -1.54 15.22 -4.29
CA GLY A 118 -0.57 14.62 -5.20
C GLY A 118 0.83 14.70 -4.60
N VAL A 119 1.58 13.59 -4.65
CA VAL A 119 2.97 13.53 -4.19
C VAL A 119 3.86 13.17 -5.38
N HIS A 120 4.53 14.17 -5.93
CA HIS A 120 5.45 14.08 -7.07
C HIS A 120 6.88 14.38 -6.59
N VAL A 121 7.48 13.40 -5.91
CA VAL A 121 8.76 13.56 -5.20
C VAL A 121 9.61 12.32 -5.50
N GLU A 122 10.90 12.52 -5.67
CA GLU A 122 11.85 11.41 -5.81
C GLU A 122 12.03 10.67 -4.49
N ARG A 123 12.19 9.35 -4.57
CA ARG A 123 12.55 8.49 -3.44
C ARG A 123 13.69 9.10 -2.62
N SER A 124 13.37 9.40 -1.37
CA SER A 124 14.21 10.11 -0.41
C SER A 124 13.52 10.10 0.97
N PRO A 125 14.21 10.47 2.07
CA PRO A 125 13.54 10.68 3.36
C PRO A 125 12.41 11.73 3.29
N GLN A 126 12.55 12.74 2.42
CA GLN A 126 11.54 13.78 2.19
C GLN A 126 10.26 13.21 1.57
N MET A 127 10.35 12.19 0.70
CA MET A 127 9.18 11.48 0.18
C MET A 127 8.38 10.81 1.30
N VAL A 128 9.05 10.07 2.18
CA VAL A 128 8.39 9.40 3.31
C VAL A 128 7.77 10.43 4.27
N ALA A 129 8.49 11.51 4.55
CA ALA A 129 7.95 12.59 5.37
C ALA A 129 6.74 13.29 4.72
N ALA A 130 6.73 13.46 3.39
CA ALA A 130 5.59 14.01 2.66
C ALA A 130 4.36 13.11 2.76
N LEU A 131 4.53 11.80 2.63
CA LEU A 131 3.44 10.84 2.82
C LEU A 131 2.85 10.93 4.22
N LEU A 132 3.70 10.86 5.25
CA LEU A 132 3.26 10.99 6.63
C LEU A 132 2.62 12.35 6.90
N ALA A 133 3.12 13.42 6.30
CA ALA A 133 2.54 14.76 6.45
C ALA A 133 1.14 14.88 5.84
N VAL A 134 0.91 14.27 4.67
CA VAL A 134 -0.41 14.22 4.03
C VAL A 134 -1.41 13.46 4.91
N LEU A 135 -1.01 12.28 5.39
CA LEU A 135 -1.84 11.48 6.30
C LEU A 135 -2.13 12.22 7.61
N LYS A 136 -1.13 12.89 8.19
CA LYS A 136 -1.26 13.71 9.40
C LYS A 136 -2.10 14.98 9.20
N ALA A 137 -2.23 15.48 7.97
CA ALA A 137 -3.18 16.53 7.63
C ALA A 137 -4.62 16.02 7.51
N GLY A 138 -4.84 14.70 7.66
CA GLY A 138 -6.14 14.04 7.49
C GLY A 138 -6.52 13.81 6.03
N ALA A 139 -5.58 13.98 5.09
CA ALA A 139 -5.77 13.85 3.66
C ALA A 139 -5.23 12.50 3.14
N GLY A 140 -5.74 12.06 1.99
CA GLY A 140 -5.21 10.91 1.27
C GLY A 140 -4.14 11.30 0.27
N TYR A 141 -3.13 10.46 0.04
CA TYR A 141 -2.09 10.72 -0.97
C TYR A 141 -2.34 9.97 -2.28
N THR A 142 -1.88 10.53 -3.40
CA THR A 142 -1.65 9.80 -4.64
C THR A 142 -0.19 9.97 -5.05
N MET A 143 0.52 8.86 -5.24
CA MET A 143 1.90 8.92 -5.73
C MET A 143 1.90 9.22 -7.23
N LEU A 144 2.69 10.22 -7.62
CA LEU A 144 2.95 10.62 -8.99
C LEU A 144 4.41 10.30 -9.27
N ASP A 145 4.63 9.16 -9.91
CA ASP A 145 5.98 8.63 -10.15
C ASP A 145 6.73 9.53 -11.14
N PRO A 146 7.87 10.14 -10.76
CA PRO A 146 8.67 10.98 -11.66
C PRO A 146 9.18 10.25 -12.91
N LEU A 147 9.19 8.91 -12.93
CA LEU A 147 9.54 8.13 -14.12
C LEU A 147 8.46 8.11 -15.19
N PHE A 148 7.23 8.52 -14.87
CA PHE A 148 6.15 8.55 -15.85
C PHE A 148 6.17 9.84 -16.69
N PRO A 149 5.74 9.77 -17.97
CA PRO A 149 5.62 10.96 -18.81
C PRO A 149 4.71 12.02 -18.18
N VAL A 150 5.06 13.30 -18.33
CA VAL A 150 4.31 14.44 -17.78
C VAL A 150 2.85 14.40 -18.22
N GLU A 151 2.55 14.00 -19.46
CA GLU A 151 1.20 13.89 -19.99
C GLU A 151 0.36 12.87 -19.21
N ARG A 152 0.98 11.74 -18.82
CA ARG A 152 0.34 10.70 -18.02
C ARG A 152 0.06 11.22 -16.60
N LEU A 153 1.02 11.89 -15.99
CA LEU A 153 0.87 12.47 -14.65
C LEU A 153 -0.21 13.57 -14.62
N ASN A 154 -0.25 14.42 -15.64
CA ASN A 154 -1.31 15.43 -15.80
C ASN A 154 -2.69 14.78 -15.96
N GLY A 155 -2.80 13.67 -16.70
CA GLY A 155 -4.04 12.91 -16.81
C GLY A 155 -4.52 12.35 -15.47
N VAL A 156 -3.60 11.88 -14.63
CA VAL A 156 -3.92 11.45 -13.26
C VAL A 156 -4.37 12.64 -12.41
N LEU A 157 -3.65 13.75 -12.44
CA LEU A 157 -4.02 14.95 -11.69
C LEU A 157 -5.41 15.48 -12.07
N GLN A 158 -5.77 15.46 -13.35
CA GLN A 158 -7.11 15.85 -13.81
C GLN A 158 -8.21 14.94 -13.26
N GLN A 159 -7.95 13.64 -13.11
CA GLN A 159 -8.92 12.70 -12.53
C GLN A 159 -9.02 12.84 -11.01
N VAL A 160 -7.90 13.08 -10.33
CA VAL A 160 -7.83 13.19 -8.87
C VAL A 160 -8.35 14.54 -8.37
N ALA A 161 -8.08 15.62 -9.12
CA ALA A 161 -8.33 17.00 -8.72
C ALA A 161 -7.85 17.30 -7.28
N PRO A 162 -6.56 17.10 -6.97
CA PRO A 162 -6.08 17.20 -5.59
C PRO A 162 -6.12 18.65 -5.09
N ALA A 163 -6.29 18.82 -3.78
CA ALA A 163 -6.24 20.14 -3.13
C ALA A 163 -4.82 20.75 -3.17
N ALA A 164 -3.81 19.89 -3.10
CA ALA A 164 -2.40 20.29 -3.19
C ALA A 164 -1.55 19.30 -4.01
N LEU A 165 -0.43 19.80 -4.52
CA LEU A 165 0.63 19.00 -5.14
C LEU A 165 1.93 19.26 -4.37
N VAL A 166 2.46 18.24 -3.71
CA VAL A 166 3.80 18.24 -3.12
C VAL A 166 4.80 17.84 -4.20
N THR A 167 5.82 18.68 -4.43
CA THR A 167 6.82 18.48 -5.49
C THR A 167 8.21 18.94 -5.05
N GLN A 168 9.19 18.82 -5.95
CA GLN A 168 10.53 19.40 -5.81
C GLN A 168 10.84 20.31 -7.00
N SER A 169 11.62 21.38 -6.79
CA SER A 169 11.91 22.39 -7.82
C SER A 169 12.59 21.85 -9.08
N HIS A 170 13.39 20.78 -8.96
CA HIS A 170 14.14 20.21 -10.09
C HIS A 170 13.31 19.27 -10.96
N LEU A 171 12.13 18.86 -10.50
CA LEU A 171 11.25 17.98 -11.24
C LEU A 171 10.46 18.74 -12.32
N PRO A 172 10.06 18.05 -13.41
CA PRO A 172 9.21 18.65 -14.43
C PRO A 172 7.92 19.23 -13.83
N ARG A 173 7.52 20.42 -14.27
CA ARG A 173 6.27 21.03 -13.82
C ARG A 173 5.08 20.25 -14.37
N LEU A 174 4.15 19.93 -13.50
CA LEU A 174 2.87 19.33 -13.86
C LEU A 174 1.81 20.43 -14.03
N ALA A 175 0.88 20.22 -14.95
CA ALA A 175 -0.24 21.12 -15.17
C ALA A 175 -1.32 20.84 -14.11
N THR A 176 -1.43 21.73 -13.12
CA THR A 176 -2.39 21.59 -12.02
C THR A 176 -2.95 22.95 -11.59
N GLU A 177 -4.20 22.94 -11.14
CA GLU A 177 -4.84 24.07 -10.45
C GLU A 177 -4.67 23.98 -8.92
N ALA A 178 -4.12 22.86 -8.44
CA ALA A 178 -3.88 22.60 -7.02
C ALA A 178 -2.84 23.57 -6.43
N VAL A 179 -2.89 23.76 -5.12
CA VAL A 179 -1.84 24.51 -4.41
C VAL A 179 -0.53 23.72 -4.48
N VAL A 180 0.52 24.32 -5.03
CA VAL A 180 1.84 23.70 -5.09
C VAL A 180 2.59 23.95 -3.77
N VAL A 181 3.13 22.88 -3.20
CA VAL A 181 4.08 22.89 -2.08
C VAL A 181 5.38 22.28 -2.59
N ASP A 182 6.44 23.08 -2.64
CA ASP A 182 7.74 22.67 -3.17
C ASP A 182 8.71 22.41 -2.01
N LEU A 183 9.09 21.15 -1.79
CA LEU A 183 9.94 20.74 -0.67
C LEU A 183 11.34 21.35 -0.72
N THR A 184 11.79 21.82 -1.89
CA THR A 184 13.08 22.49 -2.05
C THR A 184 12.95 23.99 -1.80
N ALA A 185 11.92 24.63 -2.36
CA ALA A 185 11.74 26.08 -2.24
C ALA A 185 11.16 26.51 -0.87
N ASP A 186 10.25 25.71 -0.32
CA ASP A 186 9.49 26.03 0.90
C ASP A 186 10.19 25.53 2.18
N VAL A 187 11.39 24.93 2.05
CA VAL A 187 12.12 24.29 3.17
C VAL A 187 12.31 25.21 4.37
N ALA A 188 12.57 26.50 4.15
CA ALA A 188 12.76 27.48 5.22
C ALA A 188 11.44 27.77 5.98
N GLU A 189 10.33 27.87 5.25
CA GLU A 189 9.01 28.08 5.84
C GLU A 189 8.58 26.85 6.64
N VAL A 190 8.71 25.65 6.05
CA VAL A 190 8.39 24.38 6.71
C VAL A 190 9.24 24.20 7.97
N SER A 191 10.55 24.45 7.90
CA SER A 191 11.46 24.33 9.04
C SER A 191 11.12 25.28 10.19
N GLY A 192 10.55 26.44 9.90
CA GLY A 192 10.13 27.43 10.90
C GLY A 192 8.86 27.05 11.67
N LEU A 193 8.11 26.05 11.22
CA LEU A 193 6.88 25.63 11.88
C LEU A 193 7.15 24.76 13.11
N PRO A 194 6.21 24.71 14.08
CA PRO A 194 6.30 23.79 15.22
C PRO A 194 6.35 22.33 14.76
N GLY A 195 7.25 21.55 15.37
CA GLY A 195 7.41 20.11 15.12
C GLY A 195 6.54 19.20 16.00
N THR A 196 5.73 19.77 16.89
CA THR A 196 4.85 19.01 17.80
C THR A 196 3.77 18.24 17.05
N ALA A 197 3.09 17.27 17.68
CA ALA A 197 2.00 16.53 17.06
C ALA A 197 0.93 17.47 16.45
N VAL A 198 0.31 17.04 15.35
CA VAL A 198 -0.82 17.73 14.71
C VAL A 198 -2.09 16.97 15.06
N GLU A 199 -3.15 17.67 15.44
CA GLU A 199 -4.46 17.03 15.60
C GLU A 199 -4.97 16.62 14.21
N THR A 200 -5.09 15.31 13.99
CA THR A 200 -5.64 14.78 12.76
C THR A 200 -7.16 14.94 12.79
N GLY A 201 -7.73 15.53 11.75
CA GLY A 201 -9.18 15.60 11.57
C GLY A 201 -9.76 14.40 10.81
N GLY A 202 -8.93 13.39 10.52
CA GLY A 202 -9.29 12.19 9.77
C GLY A 202 -9.83 11.06 10.66
N SER A 203 -10.39 10.04 10.02
CA SER A 203 -10.89 8.81 10.64
C SER A 203 -10.13 7.60 10.07
N PRO A 204 -10.06 6.45 10.76
CA PRO A 204 -9.62 5.19 10.15
C PRO A 204 -10.39 4.82 8.86
N GLU A 205 -11.60 5.35 8.67
CA GLU A 205 -12.38 5.19 7.43
C GLU A 205 -12.02 6.16 6.32
N SER A 206 -11.30 7.23 6.64
CA SER A 206 -10.84 8.20 5.65
C SER A 206 -9.90 7.53 4.66
N VAL A 207 -9.89 8.04 3.44
CA VAL A 207 -9.00 7.59 2.37
C VAL A 207 -7.57 7.91 2.78
N ALA A 208 -6.71 6.88 2.83
CA ALA A 208 -5.29 7.02 3.06
C ALA A 208 -4.52 7.20 1.75
N CYS A 209 -4.88 6.42 0.73
CA CYS A 209 -4.21 6.50 -0.56
C CYS A 209 -5.15 6.27 -1.74
N VAL A 210 -4.76 6.81 -2.88
CA VAL A 210 -5.30 6.47 -4.19
C VAL A 210 -4.15 5.98 -5.08
N MET A 211 -4.26 4.75 -5.56
CA MET A 211 -3.28 4.15 -6.46
C MET A 211 -3.88 3.91 -7.84
N PHE A 212 -3.14 4.22 -8.90
CA PHE A 212 -3.63 4.11 -10.27
C PHE A 212 -3.19 2.82 -10.93
N THR A 213 -4.16 2.06 -11.43
CA THR A 213 -3.92 0.82 -12.20
C THR A 213 -4.17 1.03 -13.68
N SER A 214 -3.62 0.16 -14.53
CA SER A 214 -3.94 0.13 -15.96
C SER A 214 -5.42 -0.24 -16.14
N GLY A 215 -6.23 0.70 -16.59
CA GLY A 215 -7.62 0.41 -16.92
C GLY A 215 -7.72 -0.36 -18.23
N SER A 216 -8.59 -1.38 -18.27
CA SER A 216 -8.93 -2.13 -19.49
C SER A 216 -9.48 -1.26 -20.64
N THR A 217 -9.91 -0.03 -20.32
CA THR A 217 -10.41 0.98 -21.28
C THR A 217 -9.32 1.92 -21.79
N GLY A 218 -8.05 1.72 -21.40
CA GLY A 218 -6.92 2.58 -21.75
C GLY A 218 -6.76 3.81 -20.84
N LEU A 219 -7.78 4.16 -20.06
CA LEU A 219 -7.71 5.21 -19.04
C LEU A 219 -7.32 4.60 -17.68
N PRO A 220 -6.30 5.13 -16.98
CA PRO A 220 -5.97 4.71 -15.63
C PRO A 220 -7.18 4.80 -14.68
N LYS A 221 -7.28 3.88 -13.72
CA LYS A 221 -8.34 3.88 -12.70
C LYS A 221 -7.74 4.00 -11.31
N GLY A 222 -8.20 4.98 -10.54
CA GLY A 222 -7.82 5.17 -9.14
C GLY A 222 -8.53 4.17 -8.23
N VAL A 223 -7.75 3.39 -7.48
CA VAL A 223 -8.21 2.51 -6.41
C VAL A 223 -7.97 3.24 -5.09
N MET A 224 -9.04 3.47 -4.35
CA MET A 224 -9.00 4.18 -3.07
C MET A 224 -8.94 3.16 -1.94
N ALA A 225 -7.99 3.32 -1.03
CA ALA A 225 -7.87 2.51 0.19
C ALA A 225 -7.98 3.42 1.42
N SER A 226 -8.76 2.98 2.42
CA SER A 226 -8.86 3.68 3.69
C SER A 226 -7.66 3.40 4.58
N HIS A 227 -7.46 4.24 5.60
CA HIS A 227 -6.47 4.02 6.66
C HIS A 227 -6.62 2.62 7.27
N ARG A 228 -7.84 2.21 7.60
CA ARG A 228 -8.13 0.90 8.20
C ARG A 228 -7.81 -0.25 7.25
N ALA A 229 -8.14 -0.12 5.97
CA ALA A 229 -7.84 -1.15 4.99
C ALA A 229 -6.33 -1.40 4.85
N LEU A 230 -5.53 -0.33 4.78
CA LEU A 230 -4.07 -0.44 4.75
C LEU A 230 -3.50 -0.88 6.10
N ALA A 231 -3.97 -0.33 7.22
CA ALA A 231 -3.48 -0.73 8.53
C ALA A 231 -3.71 -2.23 8.79
N ALA A 232 -4.84 -2.77 8.36
CA ALA A 232 -5.17 -4.19 8.50
C ALA A 232 -4.22 -5.13 7.74
N THR A 233 -3.47 -4.64 6.74
CA THR A 233 -2.44 -5.45 6.06
C THR A 233 -1.16 -5.58 6.87
N PHE A 234 -0.93 -4.70 7.84
CA PHE A 234 0.31 -4.64 8.62
C PHE A 234 0.10 -5.00 10.10
N VAL A 235 -1.10 -4.82 10.63
CA VAL A 235 -1.42 -5.02 12.05
C VAL A 235 -2.35 -6.20 12.22
N GLY A 236 -1.84 -7.28 12.81
CA GLY A 236 -2.60 -8.50 13.10
C GLY A 236 -2.14 -9.73 12.31
N PRO A 237 -1.92 -9.65 10.98
CA PRO A 237 -1.44 -10.80 10.22
C PRO A 237 -0.03 -11.26 10.63
N ASP A 238 0.24 -12.55 10.43
CA ASP A 238 1.52 -13.22 10.75
C ASP A 238 2.27 -13.74 9.50
N TYR A 239 1.88 -13.29 8.30
CA TYR A 239 2.48 -13.72 7.04
C TYR A 239 3.93 -13.19 6.85
N LEU A 240 4.34 -12.22 7.66
CA LEU A 240 5.67 -11.62 7.63
C LEU A 240 6.10 -11.24 9.06
N ALA A 241 7.40 -11.24 9.31
CA ALA A 241 7.94 -10.70 10.55
C ALA A 241 7.89 -9.17 10.53
N PHE A 242 7.23 -8.58 11.52
CA PHE A 242 7.24 -7.14 11.79
C PHE A 242 7.86 -6.89 13.17
N GLY A 243 8.53 -5.75 13.35
CA GLY A 243 9.10 -5.36 14.64
C GLY A 243 10.39 -4.57 14.54
N PRO A 244 10.98 -4.17 15.68
CA PRO A 244 12.19 -3.35 15.74
C PRO A 244 13.45 -4.07 15.24
N GLU A 245 13.44 -5.40 15.19
CA GLU A 245 14.53 -6.21 14.66
C GLU A 245 14.50 -6.33 13.12
N GLN A 246 13.49 -5.73 12.47
CA GLN A 246 13.29 -5.89 11.04
C GLN A 246 13.85 -4.70 10.25
N THR A 247 14.54 -5.00 9.16
CA THR A 247 15.06 -4.04 8.20
C THR A 247 14.45 -4.35 6.83
N PHE A 248 13.68 -3.42 6.30
CA PHE A 248 13.04 -3.54 5.00
C PHE A 248 13.79 -2.70 3.97
N LEU A 249 13.77 -3.13 2.71
CA LEU A 249 14.25 -2.33 1.59
C LEU A 249 13.08 -1.79 0.77
N GLN A 250 13.05 -0.48 0.57
CA GLN A 250 12.17 0.19 -0.37
C GLN A 250 12.87 0.31 -1.73
N CYS A 251 12.55 -0.61 -2.64
CA CYS A 251 13.09 -0.64 -4.01
C CYS A 251 12.00 -0.71 -5.09
N SER A 252 10.75 -1.00 -4.73
CA SER A 252 9.64 -1.02 -5.67
C SER A 252 9.35 0.38 -6.25
N PRO A 253 8.77 0.47 -7.46
CA PRO A 253 8.23 1.72 -7.98
C PRO A 253 7.23 2.33 -7.00
N VAL A 254 7.32 3.63 -6.76
CA VAL A 254 6.51 4.34 -5.74
C VAL A 254 5.02 4.41 -6.10
N SER A 255 4.69 4.14 -7.36
CA SER A 255 3.32 4.08 -7.87
C SER A 255 2.65 2.70 -7.73
N TRP A 256 3.37 1.70 -7.21
CA TRP A 256 2.86 0.33 -7.03
C TRP A 256 2.50 0.06 -5.57
N ASP A 257 1.64 -0.92 -5.32
CA ASP A 257 1.16 -1.24 -3.97
C ASP A 257 2.24 -1.84 -3.04
N ALA A 258 3.21 -2.57 -3.60
CA ALA A 258 4.40 -3.06 -2.89
C ALA A 258 5.12 -1.96 -2.09
N PHE A 259 5.13 -0.73 -2.60
CA PHE A 259 5.68 0.44 -1.92
C PHE A 259 5.10 0.62 -0.50
N ALA A 260 3.80 0.39 -0.32
CA ALA A 260 3.15 0.55 0.98
C ALA A 260 3.68 -0.46 2.01
N LEU A 261 3.93 -1.71 1.61
CA LEU A 261 4.54 -2.71 2.52
C LEU A 261 5.96 -2.32 2.89
N GLU A 262 6.76 -1.93 1.90
CA GLU A 262 8.17 -1.58 2.10
C GLU A 262 8.36 -0.37 3.03
N VAL A 263 7.43 0.59 3.00
CA VAL A 263 7.47 1.80 3.85
C VAL A 263 6.75 1.60 5.18
N PHE A 264 5.49 1.17 5.18
CA PHE A 264 4.69 1.10 6.41
C PHE A 264 4.95 -0.17 7.23
N GLY A 265 5.38 -1.27 6.60
CA GLY A 265 5.79 -2.49 7.30
C GLY A 265 6.77 -2.23 8.45
N PRO A 266 7.95 -1.62 8.20
CA PRO A 266 8.90 -1.27 9.26
C PRO A 266 8.41 -0.10 10.13
N LEU A 267 7.90 0.98 9.51
CA LEU A 267 7.65 2.24 10.20
C LEU A 267 6.52 2.19 11.24
N LEU A 268 5.57 1.26 11.09
CA LEU A 268 4.51 1.07 12.08
C LEU A 268 4.94 0.20 13.27
N HIS A 269 6.09 -0.47 13.16
CA HIS A 269 6.55 -1.51 14.10
C HIS A 269 7.94 -1.25 14.70
N GLY A 270 8.54 -0.09 14.43
CA GLY A 270 9.83 0.29 14.99
C GLY A 270 11.04 -0.25 14.22
N GLY A 271 10.82 -0.88 13.07
CA GLY A 271 11.88 -1.37 12.20
C GLY A 271 12.53 -0.25 11.39
N VAL A 272 13.48 -0.62 10.53
CA VAL A 272 14.22 0.30 9.65
C VAL A 272 13.74 0.14 8.21
N CYS A 273 13.51 1.24 7.50
CA CYS A 273 13.29 1.27 6.07
C CYS A 273 14.53 1.83 5.35
N VAL A 274 15.25 0.97 4.65
CA VAL A 274 16.35 1.36 3.76
C VAL A 274 15.75 1.79 2.43
N LEU A 275 16.09 2.98 1.96
CA LEU A 275 15.61 3.50 0.67
C LEU A 275 16.69 3.28 -0.39
N GLN A 276 16.36 2.60 -1.49
CA GLN A 276 17.31 2.38 -2.58
C GLN A 276 17.57 3.69 -3.35
N PRO A 277 18.81 4.14 -3.57
CA PRO A 277 19.08 5.32 -4.41
C PRO A 277 18.50 5.20 -5.83
N GLY A 278 18.11 6.35 -6.39
CA GLY A 278 17.45 6.44 -7.70
C GLY A 278 15.97 6.04 -7.67
N GLN A 279 15.31 6.17 -8.82
CA GLN A 279 13.87 5.84 -8.96
C GLN A 279 13.64 4.45 -9.59
N HIS A 280 14.60 3.95 -10.37
CA HIS A 280 14.50 2.63 -10.98
C HIS A 280 14.91 1.55 -9.98
N THR A 281 14.18 0.44 -9.95
CA THR A 281 14.62 -0.77 -9.24
C THR A 281 15.91 -1.29 -9.87
N ASP A 282 16.98 -1.41 -9.07
CA ASP A 282 18.31 -1.81 -9.54
C ASP A 282 18.80 -3.06 -8.80
N PRO A 283 18.90 -4.21 -9.47
CA PRO A 283 19.33 -5.48 -8.86
C PRO A 283 20.70 -5.42 -8.17
N HIS A 284 21.65 -4.67 -8.72
CA HIS A 284 23.00 -4.57 -8.14
C HIS A 284 22.96 -3.77 -6.85
N LEU A 285 22.25 -2.64 -6.85
CA LEU A 285 22.06 -1.84 -5.64
C LEU A 285 21.24 -2.59 -4.58
N ILE A 286 20.25 -3.38 -4.98
CA ILE A 286 19.51 -4.23 -4.04
C ILE A 286 20.48 -5.18 -3.32
N ALA A 287 21.32 -5.91 -4.05
CA ALA A 287 22.29 -6.82 -3.45
C ALA A 287 23.26 -6.10 -2.49
N GLU A 288 23.80 -4.95 -2.91
CA GLU A 288 24.68 -4.11 -2.09
C GLU A 288 24.01 -3.63 -0.80
N LEU A 289 22.77 -3.14 -0.88
CA LEU A 289 22.03 -2.62 0.26
C LEU A 289 21.61 -3.74 1.22
N VAL A 290 21.25 -4.91 0.69
CA VAL A 290 20.94 -6.10 1.50
C VAL A 290 22.13 -6.48 2.37
N GLU A 291 23.33 -6.57 1.77
CA GLU A 291 24.55 -6.90 2.50
C GLU A 291 24.96 -5.79 3.48
N ARG A 292 24.95 -4.53 3.03
CA ARG A 292 25.40 -3.38 3.83
C ARG A 292 24.54 -3.14 5.06
N HIS A 293 23.22 -3.25 4.92
CA HIS A 293 22.27 -2.86 5.96
C HIS A 293 21.59 -4.05 6.65
N GLY A 294 21.94 -5.28 6.29
CA GLY A 294 21.33 -6.49 6.87
C GLY A 294 19.82 -6.53 6.66
N VAL A 295 19.37 -6.29 5.44
CA VAL A 295 17.93 -6.30 5.09
C VAL A 295 17.35 -7.68 5.42
N THR A 296 16.31 -7.70 6.26
CA THR A 296 15.63 -8.92 6.71
C THR A 296 14.38 -9.22 5.92
N SER A 297 13.78 -8.21 5.27
CA SER A 297 12.55 -8.33 4.49
C SER A 297 12.67 -7.59 3.16
N LEU A 298 12.32 -8.28 2.07
CA LEU A 298 12.38 -7.75 0.71
C LEU A 298 11.16 -8.25 -0.07
N GLN A 299 10.44 -7.34 -0.73
CA GLN A 299 9.37 -7.68 -1.66
C GLN A 299 9.88 -7.54 -3.09
N MET A 300 9.60 -8.54 -3.93
CA MET A 300 9.98 -8.50 -5.34
C MET A 300 8.99 -9.26 -6.20
N SER A 301 8.88 -8.86 -7.46
CA SER A 301 8.16 -9.66 -8.45
C SER A 301 8.93 -10.94 -8.75
N ALA A 302 8.21 -11.98 -9.20
CA ALA A 302 8.84 -13.24 -9.61
C ALA A 302 9.90 -13.04 -10.71
N SER A 303 9.69 -12.07 -11.61
CA SER A 303 10.67 -11.76 -12.66
C SER A 303 11.96 -11.15 -12.10
N LEU A 304 11.85 -10.25 -11.11
CA LEU A 304 13.02 -9.65 -10.46
C LEU A 304 13.76 -10.71 -9.63
N PHE A 305 13.05 -11.56 -8.90
CA PHE A 305 13.64 -12.68 -8.17
C PHE A 305 14.48 -13.58 -9.07
N ASN A 306 13.91 -14.01 -10.21
CA ASN A 306 14.65 -14.84 -11.17
C ASN A 306 15.91 -14.12 -11.68
N HIS A 307 15.79 -12.83 -12.01
CA HIS A 307 16.94 -12.06 -12.50
C HIS A 307 18.05 -11.88 -11.44
N MET A 308 17.70 -11.83 -10.16
CA MET A 308 18.68 -11.74 -9.07
C MET A 308 19.39 -13.06 -8.76
N LEU A 309 18.85 -14.20 -9.20
CA LEU A 309 19.44 -15.52 -9.00
C LEU A 309 20.39 -15.95 -10.14
N ASP A 310 20.28 -15.31 -11.31
CA ASP A 310 21.13 -15.54 -12.48
C ASP A 310 22.50 -14.85 -12.33
#